data_AF-A0A1G0P6E0-F1
#
_entry.id   AF-A0A1G0P6E0-F1
#
_cell.length_a   1.000
_cell.length_b   1.000
_cell.length_c   1.000
_cell.angle_alpha   90.00
_cell.angle_beta   90.00
_cell.angle_gamma   90.00
#
_symmetry.space_group_name_H-M   'P 1'
#
loop_
_entity.id
_entity.type
_entity.pdbx_description
1 polymer ?
#
loop_
_entity_poly.entity_id
_entity_poly.type
_entity_poly.pdbx_seq_one_letter_code
_entity_poly.pdbx_strand_id
1 'polypeptide(L)'
;MVEAPNGSRAPLDASAAAVSLDEPGFYTVRALNSDLAAQTVAVNLDPGEADLTPLDLDAFLAAVAPGGSAPSTVSAGTAPISPAERERRQGLWWYLVIGAAVLALAETLLSNRLPAVGRAGGLA
;
A
#
# COMPACT_ATOMS: atom_id res chain seq x y z
N MET A 1 -1.00 8.13 -33.83
CA MET A 1 -1.35 7.29 -32.66
C MET A 1 -0.75 7.92 -31.43
N VAL A 2 -1.53 8.00 -30.36
CA VAL A 2 -1.07 8.34 -29.01
C VAL A 2 -1.05 7.07 -28.19
N GLU A 3 0.00 6.89 -27.41
CA GLU A 3 0.13 5.86 -26.39
C GLU A 3 0.09 6.54 -25.02
N ALA A 4 -0.85 6.12 -24.18
CA ALA A 4 -1.07 6.63 -22.84
C ALA A 4 -0.08 6.02 -21.83
N PRO A 5 0.10 6.63 -20.64
CA PRO A 5 0.96 6.11 -19.58
C PRO A 5 0.60 4.68 -19.17
N ASN A 6 -0.70 4.35 -19.19
CA ASN A 6 -1.21 3.02 -18.90
C ASN A 6 -1.02 1.99 -20.05
N GLY A 7 -0.37 2.39 -21.15
CA GLY A 7 -0.11 1.55 -22.32
C GLY A 7 -1.26 1.46 -23.33
N SER A 8 -2.41 2.06 -23.06
CA SER A 8 -3.53 2.14 -24.00
C SER A 8 -3.15 2.99 -25.21
N ARG A 9 -3.64 2.60 -26.38
CA ARG A 9 -3.32 3.29 -27.64
C ARG A 9 -4.58 3.78 -28.31
N ALA A 10 -4.57 5.04 -28.72
CA ALA A 10 -5.65 5.66 -29.45
C ALA A 10 -5.16 6.17 -30.82
N PRO A 11 -5.92 5.96 -31.90
CA PRO A 11 -5.62 6.60 -33.17
C PRO A 11 -5.71 8.13 -33.00
N LEU A 12 -4.82 8.84 -33.68
CA LEU A 12 -4.95 10.29 -33.83
C LEU A 12 -5.69 10.55 -35.13
N ASP A 13 -6.76 11.31 -35.07
CA ASP A 13 -7.41 11.82 -36.26
C ASP A 13 -6.51 12.90 -36.88
N ALA A 14 -6.10 12.71 -38.13
CA ALA A 14 -5.24 13.64 -38.84
C ALA A 14 -5.90 15.00 -39.11
N SER A 15 -7.23 15.07 -39.00
CA SER A 15 -8.00 16.31 -39.11
C SER A 15 -8.17 17.05 -37.78
N ALA A 16 -7.87 16.40 -36.65
CA ALA A 16 -7.99 17.01 -35.33
C ALA A 16 -6.79 17.92 -35.03
N ALA A 17 -7.08 19.17 -34.65
CA ALA A 17 -6.05 20.14 -34.26
C ALA A 17 -5.46 19.88 -32.87
N ALA A 18 -6.15 19.11 -32.03
CA ALA A 18 -5.74 18.80 -30.67
C ALA A 18 -6.32 17.44 -30.22
N VAL A 19 -5.69 16.85 -29.20
CA VAL A 19 -6.15 15.64 -28.51
C VAL A 19 -6.17 15.93 -27.01
N SER A 20 -7.24 15.53 -26.33
CA SER A 20 -7.33 15.61 -24.87
C SER A 20 -6.51 14.48 -24.22
N LEU A 21 -5.78 14.81 -23.15
CA LEU A 21 -4.99 13.88 -22.36
C LEU A 21 -5.52 13.92 -20.92
N ASP A 22 -6.19 12.85 -20.49
CA ASP A 22 -6.97 12.85 -19.25
C ASP A 22 -6.21 12.24 -18.05
N GLU A 23 -5.06 11.62 -18.28
CA GLU A 23 -4.26 10.95 -17.24
C GLU A 23 -2.90 11.63 -17.10
N PRO A 24 -2.42 11.88 -15.88
CA PRO A 24 -1.06 12.37 -15.68
C PRO A 24 -0.03 11.31 -16.08
N GLY A 25 1.08 11.74 -16.68
CA GLY A 25 2.19 10.87 -17.05
C GLY A 25 2.81 11.19 -18.40
N PHE A 26 3.58 10.24 -18.93
CA PHE A 26 4.28 10.40 -20.22
C PHE A 26 3.49 9.74 -21.35
N TYR A 27 3.06 10.55 -22.30
CA TYR A 27 2.44 10.09 -23.54
C TYR A 27 3.47 10.00 -24.65
N THR A 28 3.34 8.99 -25.50
CA THR A 28 4.15 8.88 -26.72
C THR A 28 3.28 9.11 -27.95
N VAL A 29 3.63 10.12 -28.75
CA VAL A 29 2.95 10.47 -29.99
C VAL A 29 3.76 9.96 -31.17
N ARG A 30 3.10 9.19 -32.05
CA ARG A 30 3.70 8.65 -33.29
C ARG A 30 2.84 8.98 -34.49
N ALA A 31 3.44 9.53 -35.53
CA ALA A 31 2.79 9.67 -36.83
C ALA A 31 2.69 8.29 -37.50
N LEU A 32 1.49 7.92 -37.99
CA LEU A 32 1.37 6.74 -38.84
C LEU A 32 1.87 7.11 -40.24
N ASN A 33 2.73 6.26 -40.82
CA ASN A 33 3.27 6.41 -42.18
C ASN A 33 4.24 7.59 -42.37
N SER A 34 4.98 7.95 -41.31
CA SER A 34 6.05 8.94 -41.39
C SER A 34 7.28 8.41 -40.65
N ASP A 35 8.48 8.67 -41.18
CA ASP A 35 9.75 8.31 -40.56
C ASP A 35 10.17 9.27 -39.43
N LEU A 36 9.26 10.15 -39.01
CA LEU A 36 9.48 11.06 -37.90
C LEU A 36 9.63 10.28 -36.57
N ALA A 37 10.60 10.70 -35.76
CA ALA A 37 10.79 10.15 -34.43
C ALA A 37 9.54 10.35 -33.56
N ALA A 38 9.29 9.39 -32.68
CA ALA A 38 8.22 9.51 -31.69
C ALA A 38 8.51 10.68 -30.74
N GLN A 39 7.49 11.49 -30.46
CA GLN A 39 7.59 12.60 -29.51
C GLN A 39 7.00 12.18 -28.16
N THR A 40 7.71 12.49 -27.08
CA THR A 40 7.22 12.31 -25.72
C THR A 40 6.64 13.61 -25.20
N VAL A 41 5.45 13.54 -24.62
CA VAL A 41 4.77 14.67 -23.97
C VAL A 41 4.51 14.30 -22.52
N ALA A 42 4.91 15.16 -21.59
CA ALA A 42 4.63 14.99 -20.17
C ALA A 42 3.38 15.78 -19.78
N VAL A 43 2.43 15.11 -19.14
CA VAL A 43 1.23 15.71 -18.55
C VAL A 43 1.40 15.64 -17.04
N ASN A 44 1.56 16.80 -16.41
CA ASN A 44 1.74 16.89 -14.96
C ASN A 44 0.38 16.89 -14.26
N LEU A 45 0.36 16.38 -13.02
CA LEU A 45 -0.76 16.56 -12.09
C LEU A 45 -1.06 18.04 -11.89
N ASP A 46 -2.30 18.35 -11.47
CA ASP A 46 -2.64 19.70 -11.02
C ASP A 46 -1.71 20.09 -9.85
N PRO A 47 -0.96 21.21 -9.94
CA PRO A 47 -0.13 21.68 -8.84
C PRO A 47 -0.93 21.94 -7.55
N GLY A 48 -2.24 22.18 -7.64
CA GLY A 48 -3.14 22.30 -6.48
C GLY A 48 -3.24 21.02 -5.64
N GLU A 49 -3.04 19.83 -6.23
CA GLU A 49 -2.97 18.58 -5.46
C GLU A 49 -1.72 18.49 -4.58
N ALA A 50 -0.66 19.23 -4.93
CA ALA A 50 0.55 19.35 -4.14
C ALA A 50 0.50 20.52 -3.15
N ASP A 51 -0.66 21.14 -2.94
CA ASP A 51 -0.81 22.18 -1.92
C ASP A 51 -0.65 21.58 -0.52
N LEU A 52 0.46 21.91 0.13
CA LEU A 52 0.80 21.48 1.48
C LEU A 52 0.40 22.52 2.53
N THR A 53 -0.49 23.45 2.20
CA THR A 53 -1.05 24.40 3.17
C THR A 53 -1.59 23.61 4.37
N PRO A 54 -1.17 23.96 5.59
CA PRO A 54 -1.57 23.22 6.79
C PRO A 54 -3.09 23.07 6.86
N LEU A 55 -3.54 21.83 7.03
CA LEU A 55 -4.95 21.51 7.20
C LEU A 55 -5.49 22.17 8.47
N ASP A 56 -6.63 22.85 8.37
CA ASP A 56 -7.38 23.31 9.54
C ASP A 56 -7.98 22.09 10.26
N LEU A 57 -7.30 21.69 11.33
CA LEU A 57 -7.65 20.51 12.10
C LEU A 57 -8.99 20.68 12.82
N ASP A 58 -9.32 21.89 13.28
CA ASP A 58 -10.58 22.13 14.01
C ASP A 58 -11.78 22.00 13.06
N ALA A 59 -11.67 22.57 11.86
CA ALA A 59 -12.69 22.41 10.81
C ALA A 59 -12.81 20.94 10.35
N PHE A 60 -11.69 20.24 10.19
CA PHE A 60 -11.69 18.82 9.81
C PHE A 60 -12.37 17.95 10.87
N LEU A 61 -12.05 18.14 12.15
CA LEU A 61 -12.65 17.40 13.25
C LEU A 61 -14.15 17.70 13.38
N ALA A 62 -14.56 18.94 13.15
CA ALA A 62 -15.98 19.32 13.14
C ALA A 62 -16.76 18.63 12.00
N ALA A 63 -16.13 18.43 10.83
CA ALA A 63 -16.75 17.76 9.68
C ALA A 63 -16.77 16.22 9.80
N VAL A 64 -15.76 15.63 10.44
CA VAL A 64 -15.64 14.17 10.63
C VAL A 64 -16.39 13.68 11.86
N ALA A 65 -16.64 14.55 12.84
CA ALA A 65 -17.44 14.20 14.01
C ALA A 65 -18.84 13.74 13.55
N PRO A 66 -19.25 12.49 13.84
CA PRO A 66 -20.61 12.04 13.59
C PRO A 66 -21.55 13.02 14.28
N GLY A 67 -22.48 13.59 13.51
CA GLY A 67 -23.39 14.64 13.99
C GLY A 67 -24.00 14.29 15.34
N GLY A 68 -23.68 15.10 16.35
CA GLY A 68 -24.27 15.01 17.68
C GLY A 68 -23.30 14.61 18.78
N SER A 69 -22.46 15.55 19.22
CA SER A 69 -22.09 15.61 20.63
C SER A 69 -21.99 17.06 21.03
N ALA A 70 -23.10 17.56 21.57
CA ALA A 70 -23.11 18.73 22.45
C ALA A 70 -21.98 18.59 23.49
N PRO A 71 -21.44 19.71 24.02
CA PRO A 71 -20.37 19.66 25.00
C PRO A 71 -20.87 18.90 26.23
N SER A 72 -20.44 17.64 26.37
CA SER A 72 -20.75 16.83 27.53
C SER A 72 -19.87 17.31 28.66
N THR A 73 -20.37 18.29 29.41
CA THR A 73 -19.94 18.57 30.77
C THR A 73 -20.04 17.28 31.58
N VAL A 74 -18.86 16.76 31.96
CA VAL A 74 -18.60 15.87 33.09
C VAL A 74 -19.26 14.48 33.07
N SER A 75 -18.46 13.47 32.71
CA SER A 75 -18.42 12.24 33.50
C SER A 75 -16.98 11.99 33.93
N ALA A 76 -16.66 12.45 35.14
CA ALA A 76 -15.45 12.05 35.84
C ALA A 76 -15.55 10.53 36.11
N GLY A 77 -14.84 9.71 35.35
CA GLY A 77 -14.88 8.26 35.59
C GLY A 77 -14.16 7.35 34.59
N THR A 78 -13.72 7.82 33.42
CA THR A 78 -12.95 6.98 32.51
C THR A 78 -11.68 7.70 32.12
N ALA A 79 -10.59 7.39 32.83
CA ALA A 79 -9.27 7.82 32.44
C ALA A 79 -9.01 7.41 30.96
N PRO A 80 -8.48 8.31 30.12
CA PRO A 80 -8.14 7.96 28.75
C PRO A 80 -7.12 6.81 28.80
N ILE A 81 -7.46 5.68 28.21
CA ILE A 81 -6.56 4.54 28.08
C ILE A 81 -5.28 5.03 27.40
N SER A 82 -4.17 5.02 28.15
CA SER A 82 -2.88 5.51 27.68
C SER A 82 -2.45 4.73 26.42
N PRO A 83 -1.74 5.36 25.47
CA PRO A 83 -1.24 4.67 24.27
C PRO A 83 -0.48 3.37 24.61
N ALA A 84 0.29 3.37 25.72
CA ALA A 84 1.01 2.19 26.21
C ALA A 84 0.09 0.98 26.55
N GLU A 85 -1.14 1.24 27.01
CA GLU A 85 -2.12 0.19 27.32
C GLU A 85 -2.79 -0.37 26.05
N ARG A 86 -2.85 0.45 24.99
CA ARG A 86 -3.30 0.04 23.64
C ARG A 86 -2.22 -0.78 22.92
N GLU A 87 -0.94 -0.47 23.15
CA GLU A 87 0.22 -1.23 22.68
C GLU A 87 0.25 -2.66 23.25
N ARG A 88 -0.02 -2.84 24.55
CA ARG A 88 -0.05 -4.17 25.18
C ARG A 88 -1.11 -5.10 24.59
N ARG A 89 -2.21 -4.56 24.07
CA ARG A 89 -3.27 -5.33 23.38
C ARG A 89 -2.85 -5.88 22.01
N GLN A 90 -1.79 -5.35 21.38
CA GLN A 90 -1.12 -5.98 20.24
C GLN A 90 -0.20 -7.16 20.65
N GLY A 91 -0.19 -7.52 21.93
CA GLY A 91 0.65 -8.58 22.51
C GLY A 91 0.31 -10.01 22.09
N LEU A 92 -0.72 -10.23 21.27
CA LEU A 92 -1.08 -11.57 20.79
C LEU A 92 0.03 -12.19 19.90
N TRP A 93 0.72 -11.35 19.14
CA TRP A 93 1.87 -11.76 18.32
C TRP A 93 3.00 -12.37 19.15
N TRP A 94 3.25 -11.87 20.36
CA TRP A 94 4.36 -12.36 21.18
C TRP A 94 4.17 -13.82 21.60
N TYR A 95 2.92 -14.25 21.82
CA TYR A 95 2.59 -15.65 22.07
C TYR A 95 2.82 -16.54 20.83
N LEU A 96 2.59 -16.02 19.61
CA LEU A 96 2.91 -16.74 18.37
C LEU A 96 4.43 -16.95 18.21
N VAL A 97 5.23 -15.92 18.52
CA VAL A 97 6.70 -16.01 18.49
C VAL A 97 7.20 -17.04 19.51
N ILE A 98 6.69 -17.01 20.75
CA ILE A 98 7.05 -18.01 21.76
C ILE A 98 6.62 -19.40 21.34
N GLY A 99 5.39 -19.57 20.84
CA GLY A 99 4.90 -20.85 20.37
C GLY A 99 5.77 -21.43 19.25
N ALA A 100 6.15 -20.61 18.26
CA ALA A 100 7.04 -20.99 17.18
C ALA A 100 8.45 -21.36 17.69
N ALA A 101 9.01 -20.62 18.65
CA ALA A 101 10.31 -20.91 19.23
C ALA A 101 10.31 -22.25 20.00
N VAL A 102 9.27 -22.52 20.79
CA VAL A 102 9.12 -23.81 21.49
C VAL A 102 9.00 -24.97 20.50
N LEU A 103 8.20 -24.79 19.44
CA LEU A 103 8.03 -25.80 18.39
C LEU A 103 9.36 -26.10 17.68
N ALA A 104 10.13 -25.08 17.33
CA ALA A 104 11.44 -25.24 16.68
C ALA A 104 12.46 -25.97 17.57
N LEU A 105 12.46 -25.69 18.89
CA LEU A 105 13.31 -26.40 19.85
C LEU A 105 12.88 -27.87 19.99
N ALA A 106 11.57 -28.14 20.02
CA ALA A 106 11.04 -29.50 20.06
C ALA A 106 11.44 -30.30 18.81
N GLU A 107 11.29 -29.72 17.62
CA GLU A 107 11.74 -30.29 16.34
C GLU A 107 13.24 -30.61 16.34
N THR A 108 14.06 -29.69 16.85
CA THR A 108 15.52 -29.87 16.92
C THR A 108 15.91 -31.04 17.82
N LEU A 109 15.26 -31.14 19.00
CA LEU A 109 15.51 -32.23 19.93
C LEU A 109 15.01 -33.57 19.40
N LEU A 110 13.87 -33.60 18.72
CA LEU A 110 13.29 -34.82 18.15
C LEU A 110 14.11 -35.30 16.94
N SER A 111 14.60 -34.39 16.11
CA SER A 111 15.47 -34.69 14.96
C SER A 111 16.82 -35.25 15.40
N ASN A 112 17.38 -34.75 16.51
CA ASN A 112 18.61 -35.30 17.09
C ASN A 112 18.41 -36.69 17.76
N ARG A 113 17.16 -37.19 17.81
CA ARG A 113 16.79 -38.48 18.41
C ARG A 113 16.43 -39.56 17.38
N LEU A 114 16.42 -39.26 16.09
CA LEU A 114 16.29 -40.25 15.02
C LEU A 114 17.69 -40.72 14.60
N PRO A 115 18.23 -41.83 15.14
CA PRO A 115 19.36 -42.48 14.49
C PRO A 115 18.95 -42.83 13.06
N ALA A 116 19.82 -42.59 12.10
CA ALA A 116 19.67 -43.05 10.72
C ALA A 116 19.56 -44.59 10.70
N VAL A 117 18.36 -45.13 10.95
CA VAL A 117 18.03 -46.52 10.70
C VAL A 117 17.87 -46.63 9.19
N GLY A 118 18.98 -46.91 8.51
CA GLY A 118 18.97 -46.93 7.05
C GLY A 118 20.32 -47.20 6.38
N ARG A 119 21.18 -48.07 6.93
CA ARG A 119 22.19 -48.75 6.10
C ARG A 119 22.71 -50.05 6.73
N ALA A 120 21.85 -51.07 6.77
CA ALA A 120 22.30 -52.47 6.83
C ALA A 120 21.20 -53.35 6.21
N GLY A 121 21.35 -53.66 4.93
CA GLY A 121 20.40 -54.50 4.20
C GLY A 121 20.53 -54.31 2.70
N GLY A 122 21.67 -54.71 2.14
CA GLY A 122 21.95 -54.56 0.72
C GLY A 122 23.15 -55.36 0.25
N LEU A 123 22.95 -56.68 0.15
CA LEU A 123 23.45 -57.57 -0.92
C LEU A 123 24.97 -57.66 -1.14
N ALA A 124 25.58 -58.76 -0.68
CA ALA A 124 26.27 -59.79 -1.47
C ALA A 124 27.05 -60.73 -0.55
#